data_AF-A0A9D9WLY7-F1
#
_entry.id   AF-A0A9D9WLY7-F1
#
_cell.length_a   1.000
_cell.length_b   1.000
_cell.length_c   1.000
_cell.angle_alpha   90.00
_cell.angle_beta   90.00
_cell.angle_gamma   90.00
#
_symmetry.space_group_name_H-M   'P 1'
#
loop_
_entity.id
_entity.type
_entity.pdbx_description
1 polymer ?
#
loop_
_entity_poly.entity_id
_entity_poly.type
_entity_poly.pdbx_seq_one_letter_code
_entity_poly.pdbx_strand_id
1 'polypeptide(L)'
;MPNIYFIAFEVVIYIQFVLCLRHAFKAGTGNLLKLFLGILFGVSLELATIRQLHAYEYGQFLLMVLDVPLCIGVAWSCIIYSAMEFSDASSLPYWLRPILDGLLALNIDLALDAIAIRFGFWDWGMGLEAQYFGVPFANFWAWFWVVFSFSIGYRIFSQREGLARTWLAPISAYIVGLLGVLGTNAFIVFVVPDNIRSGVIGITIASALAIIIFKRPALSQRPVDPIAFWVPFLTHAYVLIAGIISGWIVSPIYLLVVGILMFILAIRLHGKIIQDIVSRIKRPALG
;
A
#
# COMPACT_ATOMS: atom_id res chain seq x y z
N MET A 1 -8.04 -18.48 17.64
CA MET A 1 -7.04 -19.04 16.72
C MET A 1 -7.32 -18.49 15.33
N PRO A 2 -6.29 -18.07 14.56
CA PRO A 2 -6.51 -17.51 13.23
C PRO A 2 -7.19 -18.53 12.32
N ASN A 3 -8.21 -18.12 11.58
CA ASN A 3 -8.86 -19.00 10.60
C ASN A 3 -7.99 -19.15 9.33
N ILE A 4 -8.43 -19.99 8.40
CA ILE A 4 -7.67 -20.25 7.17
C ILE A 4 -7.43 -18.98 6.32
N TYR A 5 -8.34 -18.00 6.36
CA TYR A 5 -8.19 -16.74 5.64
C TYR A 5 -7.09 -15.86 6.24
N PHE A 6 -6.97 -15.81 7.57
CA PHE A 6 -5.84 -15.14 8.24
C PHE A 6 -4.51 -15.77 7.82
N ILE A 7 -4.42 -17.10 7.91
CA ILE A 7 -3.19 -17.82 7.57
C ILE A 7 -2.82 -17.61 6.10
N ALA A 8 -3.79 -17.71 5.19
CA ALA A 8 -3.56 -17.50 3.77
C ALA A 8 -3.10 -16.06 3.47
N PHE A 9 -3.71 -15.06 4.13
CA PHE A 9 -3.30 -13.66 4.00
C PHE A 9 -1.87 -13.41 4.48
N GLU A 10 -1.52 -13.93 5.67
CA GLU A 10 -0.16 -13.82 6.20
C GLU A 10 0.87 -14.50 5.27
N VAL A 11 0.56 -15.69 4.76
CA VAL A 11 1.43 -16.38 3.78
C VAL A 11 1.63 -15.53 2.53
N VAL A 12 0.58 -14.93 1.99
CA VAL A 12 0.67 -14.03 0.82
C VAL A 12 1.58 -12.83 1.12
N ILE A 13 1.42 -12.18 2.27
CA ILE A 13 2.26 -11.06 2.69
C ILE A 13 3.72 -11.50 2.85
N TYR A 14 3.99 -12.63 3.49
CA TYR A 14 5.36 -13.08 3.68
C TYR A 14 6.02 -13.52 2.37
N ILE A 15 5.26 -14.04 1.41
CA ILE A 15 5.75 -14.25 0.03
C ILE A 15 6.14 -12.91 -0.60
N GLN A 16 5.28 -11.90 -0.52
CA GLN A 16 5.59 -10.54 -1.00
C GLN A 16 6.86 -9.99 -0.34
N PHE A 17 6.98 -10.17 0.97
CA PHE A 17 8.16 -9.75 1.72
C PHE A 17 9.43 -10.44 1.25
N VAL A 18 9.42 -11.76 1.05
CA VAL A 18 10.58 -12.49 0.52
C VAL A 18 10.97 -11.97 -0.86
N LEU A 19 10.00 -11.67 -1.73
CA LEU A 19 10.28 -11.08 -3.04
C LEU A 19 10.93 -9.68 -2.91
N CYS A 20 10.36 -8.81 -2.10
CA CYS A 20 10.91 -7.48 -1.81
C CYS A 20 12.29 -7.54 -1.15
N LEU A 21 12.51 -8.44 -0.20
CA LEU A 21 13.77 -8.64 0.50
C LEU A 21 14.86 -9.11 -0.46
N ARG A 22 14.56 -10.06 -1.34
CA ARG A 22 15.51 -10.52 -2.37
C ARG A 22 15.92 -9.39 -3.30
N HIS A 23 14.98 -8.55 -3.71
CA HIS A 23 15.29 -7.37 -4.53
C HIS A 23 16.11 -6.34 -3.74
N ALA A 24 15.68 -6.00 -2.52
CA ALA A 24 16.36 -5.03 -1.66
C ALA A 24 17.80 -5.45 -1.34
N PHE A 25 18.05 -6.74 -1.10
CA PHE A 25 19.38 -7.29 -0.87
C PHE A 25 20.31 -7.07 -2.07
N LYS A 26 19.81 -7.34 -3.29
CA LYS A 26 20.57 -7.09 -4.54
C LYS A 26 20.79 -5.61 -4.81
N ALA A 27 19.84 -4.76 -4.41
CA ALA A 27 19.90 -3.32 -4.60
C ALA A 27 20.73 -2.58 -3.52
N GLY A 28 21.27 -3.30 -2.54
CA GLY A 28 22.21 -2.81 -1.54
C GLY A 28 21.58 -2.29 -0.24
N THR A 29 22.44 -1.97 0.73
CA THR A 29 22.08 -1.67 2.13
C THR A 29 21.02 -0.58 2.28
N GLY A 30 21.04 0.47 1.46
CA GLY A 30 20.03 1.54 1.53
C GLY A 30 18.61 1.04 1.26
N ASN A 31 18.46 0.07 0.35
CA ASN A 31 17.15 -0.54 0.06
C ASN A 31 16.72 -1.54 1.14
N LEU A 32 17.67 -2.26 1.75
CA LEU A 32 17.38 -3.08 2.94
C LEU A 32 16.86 -2.20 4.09
N LEU A 33 17.55 -1.09 4.38
CA LEU A 33 17.13 -0.14 5.40
C LEU A 33 15.77 0.49 5.06
N LYS A 34 15.52 0.86 3.79
CA LYS A 34 14.20 1.32 3.32
C LYS A 34 13.10 0.30 3.65
N LEU A 35 13.34 -0.99 3.36
CA LEU A 35 12.39 -2.06 3.62
C LEU A 35 12.16 -2.27 5.13
N PHE A 36 13.21 -2.39 5.93
CA PHE A 36 13.06 -2.63 7.38
C PHE A 36 12.49 -1.43 8.13
N LEU A 37 12.90 -0.20 7.79
CA LEU A 37 12.26 1.00 8.35
C LEU A 37 10.84 1.21 7.83
N GLY A 38 10.50 0.70 6.65
CA GLY A 38 9.12 0.60 6.20
C GLY A 38 8.28 -0.31 7.10
N ILE A 39 8.84 -1.43 7.58
CA ILE A 39 8.14 -2.33 8.52
C ILE A 39 7.96 -1.63 9.87
N LEU A 40 9.04 -1.05 10.39
CA LEU A 40 8.99 -0.31 11.65
C LEU A 40 7.99 0.86 11.57
N PHE A 41 7.98 1.57 10.43
CA PHE A 41 7.00 2.62 10.15
C PHE A 41 5.57 2.08 10.19
N GLY A 42 5.30 1.00 9.46
CA GLY A 42 3.98 0.36 9.44
C GLY A 42 3.51 -0.04 10.85
N VAL A 43 4.35 -0.72 11.64
CA VAL A 43 3.97 -1.07 13.02
C VAL A 43 3.76 0.18 13.89
N SER A 44 4.64 1.18 13.77
CA SER A 44 4.58 2.40 14.59
C SER A 44 3.33 3.24 14.29
N LEU A 45 2.97 3.40 13.01
CA LEU A 45 1.82 4.21 12.61
C LEU A 45 0.51 3.57 13.06
N GLU A 46 0.42 2.24 12.95
CA GLU A 46 -0.74 1.45 13.37
C GLU A 46 -0.95 1.56 14.88
N LEU A 47 0.12 1.38 15.66
CA LEU A 47 0.08 1.55 17.11
C LEU A 47 -0.34 2.97 17.51
N ALA A 48 0.20 3.99 16.84
CA ALA A 48 -0.16 5.37 17.11
C ALA A 48 -1.64 5.64 16.77
N THR A 49 -2.13 5.14 15.64
CA THR A 49 -3.51 5.33 15.20
C THR A 49 -4.50 4.66 16.14
N ILE A 50 -4.26 3.40 16.52
CA ILE A 50 -5.13 2.67 17.45
C ILE A 50 -5.13 3.33 18.84
N ARG A 51 -3.96 3.70 19.37
CA ARG A 51 -3.87 4.24 20.74
C ARG A 51 -4.28 5.69 20.87
N GLN A 52 -4.10 6.50 19.82
CA GLN A 52 -4.45 7.91 19.85
C GLN A 52 -5.91 8.15 19.46
N LEU A 53 -6.42 7.38 18.48
CA LEU A 53 -7.72 7.64 17.88
C LEU A 53 -8.77 6.58 18.23
N HIS A 54 -8.38 5.44 18.82
CA HIS A 54 -9.26 4.30 19.05
C HIS A 54 -10.09 3.93 17.80
N ALA A 55 -9.44 4.01 16.63
CA ALA A 55 -10.12 4.03 15.35
C ALA A 55 -10.64 2.66 14.90
N TYR A 56 -9.97 1.57 15.29
CA TYR A 56 -10.33 0.18 14.99
C TYR A 56 -9.53 -0.77 15.87
N GLU A 57 -9.93 -2.04 15.88
CA GLU A 57 -9.25 -3.12 16.58
C GLU A 57 -8.90 -4.25 15.61
N TYR A 58 -7.70 -4.82 15.76
CA TYR A 58 -7.25 -5.96 14.96
C TYR A 58 -7.79 -7.28 15.51
N GLY A 59 -8.11 -8.19 14.59
CA GLY A 59 -8.23 -9.61 14.88
C GLY A 59 -6.91 -10.22 15.33
N GLN A 60 -6.94 -11.49 15.75
CA GLN A 60 -5.76 -12.19 16.25
C GLN A 60 -5.01 -12.93 15.13
N PHE A 61 -3.86 -12.40 14.75
CA PHE A 61 -2.93 -12.99 13.78
C PHE A 61 -1.87 -13.87 14.46
N LEU A 62 -1.02 -14.54 13.68
CA LEU A 62 0.02 -15.42 14.22
C LEU A 62 1.04 -14.69 15.09
N LEU A 63 1.48 -13.50 14.66
CA LEU A 63 2.43 -12.69 15.40
C LEU A 63 1.90 -11.28 15.60
N MET A 64 1.72 -10.91 16.87
CA MET A 64 1.30 -9.58 17.29
C MET A 64 2.47 -8.83 17.91
N VAL A 65 2.61 -7.56 17.59
CA VAL A 65 3.46 -6.58 18.27
C VAL A 65 2.54 -5.66 19.06
N LEU A 66 2.38 -5.95 20.35
CA LEU A 66 1.34 -5.34 21.18
C LEU A 66 -0.04 -5.57 20.51
N ASP A 67 -0.72 -4.50 20.14
CA ASP A 67 -2.07 -4.51 19.58
C ASP A 67 -2.08 -4.65 18.04
N VAL A 68 -0.91 -4.67 17.40
CA VAL A 68 -0.77 -4.61 15.93
C VAL A 68 -0.14 -5.89 15.38
N PRO A 69 -0.72 -6.54 14.36
CA PRO A 69 -0.11 -7.68 13.71
C PRO A 69 1.17 -7.31 12.98
N LEU A 70 2.25 -8.10 13.15
CA LEU A 70 3.50 -7.83 12.43
C LEU A 70 3.30 -7.89 10.92
N CYS A 71 2.46 -8.80 10.43
CA CYS A 71 2.19 -8.95 9.00
C CYS A 71 1.64 -7.65 8.39
N ILE A 72 0.90 -6.83 9.13
CA ILE A 72 0.40 -5.53 8.64
C ILE A 72 1.56 -4.55 8.43
N GLY A 73 2.50 -4.46 9.38
CA GLY A 73 3.71 -3.66 9.19
C GLY A 73 4.54 -4.13 7.99
N VAL A 74 4.61 -5.45 7.78
CA VAL A 74 5.26 -6.04 6.61
C VAL A 74 4.53 -5.70 5.31
N ALA A 75 3.20 -5.76 5.30
CA ALA A 75 2.37 -5.41 4.15
C ALA A 75 2.57 -3.94 3.76
N TRP A 76 2.50 -3.02 4.72
CA TRP A 76 2.79 -1.60 4.50
C TRP A 76 4.13 -1.38 3.81
N SER A 77 5.19 -2.02 4.33
CA SER A 77 6.52 -1.91 3.74
C SER A 77 6.57 -2.42 2.30
N CYS A 78 5.96 -3.58 2.02
CA CYS A 78 5.96 -4.16 0.67
C CYS A 78 5.20 -3.28 -0.33
N ILE A 79 4.05 -2.72 0.08
CA ILE A 79 3.23 -1.81 -0.73
C ILE A 79 4.02 -0.54 -1.04
N ILE A 80 4.57 0.12 -0.02
CA ILE A 80 5.39 1.32 -0.19
C ILE A 80 6.60 1.04 -1.09
N TYR A 81 7.32 -0.04 -0.81
CA TYR A 81 8.52 -0.41 -1.55
C TYR A 81 8.20 -0.64 -3.04
N SER A 82 7.21 -1.47 -3.34
CA SER A 82 6.81 -1.80 -4.72
C SER A 82 6.26 -0.59 -5.48
N ALA A 83 5.44 0.26 -4.83
CA ALA A 83 4.92 1.48 -5.42
C ALA A 83 6.04 2.44 -5.81
N MET A 84 7.02 2.66 -4.92
CA MET A 84 8.17 3.52 -5.20
C MET A 84 9.05 2.98 -6.34
N GLU A 85 9.29 1.66 -6.40
CA GLU A 85 10.03 1.08 -7.53
C GLU A 85 9.28 1.30 -8.86
N PHE A 86 7.95 1.17 -8.86
CA PHE A 86 7.13 1.41 -10.03
C PHE A 86 7.15 2.89 -10.46
N SER A 87 6.88 3.82 -9.55
CA SER A 87 6.83 5.24 -9.86
C SER A 87 8.21 5.80 -10.24
N ASP A 88 9.29 5.22 -9.71
CA ASP A 88 10.64 5.63 -10.05
C ASP A 88 11.05 5.32 -11.49
N ALA A 89 10.38 4.34 -12.10
CA ALA A 89 10.52 4.03 -13.51
C ALA A 89 9.57 4.82 -14.42
N SER A 90 8.77 5.74 -13.86
CA SER A 90 7.91 6.63 -14.64
C SER A 90 8.64 7.89 -15.10
N SER A 91 8.08 8.54 -16.12
CA SER A 91 8.51 9.86 -16.58
C SER A 91 8.06 11.02 -15.69
N LEU A 92 7.43 10.76 -14.53
CA LEU A 92 7.00 11.83 -13.63
C LEU A 92 8.21 12.60 -13.10
N PRO A 93 8.09 13.93 -12.96
CA PRO A 93 9.02 14.72 -12.16
C PRO A 93 9.21 14.08 -10.79
N TYR A 94 10.46 14.06 -10.32
CA TYR A 94 10.87 13.31 -9.13
C TYR A 94 9.97 13.57 -7.91
N TRP A 95 9.59 14.82 -7.68
CA TRP A 95 8.75 15.25 -6.56
C TRP A 95 7.25 15.00 -6.74
N LEU A 96 6.79 14.62 -7.93
CA LEU A 96 5.40 14.22 -8.18
C LEU A 96 5.19 12.70 -8.05
N ARG A 97 6.26 11.92 -7.99
CA ARG A 97 6.17 10.46 -7.84
C ARG A 97 5.46 10.00 -6.57
N PRO A 98 5.61 10.67 -5.39
CA PRO A 98 4.83 10.33 -4.20
C PRO A 98 3.31 10.36 -4.38
N ILE A 99 2.80 11.22 -5.28
CA ILE A 99 1.36 11.26 -5.61
C ILE A 99 0.95 9.96 -6.28
N LEU A 100 1.75 9.48 -7.24
CA LEU A 100 1.51 8.19 -7.88
C LEU A 100 1.65 7.03 -6.87
N ASP A 101 2.65 7.08 -5.98
CA ASP A 101 2.85 6.07 -4.94
C ASP A 101 1.60 5.92 -4.05
N GLY A 102 1.04 7.04 -3.57
CA GLY A 102 -0.20 7.04 -2.78
C GLY A 102 -1.42 6.52 -3.55
N LEU A 103 -1.56 6.86 -4.83
CA LEU A 103 -2.66 6.37 -5.66
C LEU A 103 -2.56 4.86 -5.96
N LEU A 104 -1.34 4.32 -6.08
CA LEU A 104 -1.12 2.88 -6.22
C LEU A 104 -1.49 2.12 -4.95
N ALA A 105 -1.23 2.70 -3.78
CA ALA A 105 -1.67 2.14 -2.51
C ALA A 105 -3.20 2.13 -2.40
N LEU A 106 -3.86 3.24 -2.80
CA LEU A 106 -5.32 3.30 -2.85
C LEU A 106 -5.97 2.31 -3.81
N ASN A 107 -5.30 1.97 -4.91
CA ASN A 107 -5.79 0.90 -5.79
C ASN A 107 -5.89 -0.45 -5.06
N ILE A 108 -4.99 -0.74 -4.12
CA ILE A 108 -5.04 -1.94 -3.29
C ILE A 108 -6.15 -1.80 -2.24
N ASP A 109 -6.15 -0.69 -1.49
CA ASP A 109 -7.09 -0.41 -0.39
C ASP A 109 -8.56 -0.52 -0.82
N LEU A 110 -8.92 0.10 -1.96
CA LEU A 110 -10.28 0.09 -2.51
C LEU A 110 -10.82 -1.33 -2.76
N ALA A 111 -9.97 -2.34 -2.93
CA ALA A 111 -10.40 -3.73 -3.03
C ALA A 111 -10.27 -4.50 -1.71
N LEU A 112 -9.19 -4.25 -0.97
CA LEU A 112 -8.78 -5.04 0.18
C LEU A 112 -9.67 -4.82 1.41
N ASP A 113 -9.85 -3.56 1.82
CA ASP A 113 -10.30 -3.26 3.19
C ASP A 113 -11.72 -3.75 3.47
N ALA A 114 -12.63 -3.53 2.51
CA ALA A 114 -14.02 -4.00 2.64
C ALA A 114 -14.11 -5.53 2.75
N ILE A 115 -13.17 -6.27 2.16
CA ILE A 115 -13.13 -7.73 2.27
C ILE A 115 -12.41 -8.17 3.55
N ALA A 116 -11.35 -7.48 3.94
CA ALA A 116 -10.59 -7.77 5.15
C ALA A 116 -11.44 -7.68 6.42
N ILE A 117 -12.28 -6.64 6.55
CA ILE A 117 -13.17 -6.49 7.71
C ILE A 117 -14.22 -7.60 7.80
N ARG A 118 -14.65 -8.14 6.64
CA ARG A 118 -15.59 -9.28 6.59
C ARG A 118 -14.94 -10.59 7.00
N PHE A 119 -13.62 -10.72 6.83
CA PHE A 119 -12.84 -11.82 7.39
C PHE A 119 -12.50 -11.64 8.88
N GLY A 120 -12.84 -10.49 9.47
CA GLY A 120 -12.52 -10.15 10.86
C GLY A 120 -11.06 -9.76 11.06
N PHE A 121 -10.36 -9.35 10.00
CA PHE A 121 -8.95 -8.93 10.10
C PHE A 121 -8.83 -7.70 11.00
N TRP A 122 -9.75 -6.77 10.89
CA TRP A 122 -9.97 -5.68 11.82
C TRP A 122 -11.45 -5.25 11.79
N ASP A 123 -11.87 -4.49 12.79
CA ASP A 123 -13.21 -3.92 12.89
C ASP A 123 -13.14 -2.42 13.17
N TRP A 124 -13.83 -1.64 12.34
CA TRP A 124 -13.97 -0.19 12.47
C TRP A 124 -15.08 0.23 13.45
N GLY A 125 -15.86 -0.72 13.99
CA GLY A 125 -16.93 -0.47 14.97
C GLY A 125 -18.16 0.25 14.41
N MET A 126 -18.26 0.42 13.09
CA MET A 126 -19.34 1.17 12.42
C MET A 126 -20.35 0.30 11.64
N GLY A 127 -20.10 -1.01 11.55
CA GLY A 127 -20.94 -1.95 10.80
C GLY A 127 -20.69 -1.97 9.29
N LEU A 128 -21.06 -3.07 8.61
CA LEU A 128 -20.71 -3.35 7.21
C LEU A 128 -21.45 -2.51 6.15
N GLU A 129 -22.50 -1.80 6.54
CA GLU A 129 -23.32 -0.97 5.64
C GLU A 129 -22.93 0.51 5.68
N ALA A 130 -22.00 0.89 6.57
CA ALA A 130 -21.62 2.27 6.75
C ALA A 130 -20.58 2.71 5.72
N GLN A 131 -20.74 3.93 5.20
CA GLN A 131 -19.80 4.57 4.27
C GLN A 131 -19.39 3.66 3.09
N TYR A 132 -18.11 3.33 2.96
CA TYR A 132 -17.61 2.47 1.90
C TYR A 132 -17.68 1.00 2.32
N PHE A 133 -18.89 0.43 2.30
CA PHE A 133 -19.11 -1.00 2.62
C PHE A 133 -18.52 -1.44 3.98
N GLY A 134 -18.59 -0.56 4.98
CA GLY A 134 -18.06 -0.74 6.32
C GLY A 134 -16.67 -0.14 6.55
N VAL A 135 -16.07 0.49 5.54
CA VAL A 135 -14.77 1.17 5.64
C VAL A 135 -14.99 2.68 5.75
N PRO A 136 -14.39 3.36 6.74
CA PRO A 136 -14.45 4.82 6.84
C PRO A 136 -13.75 5.50 5.65
N PHE A 137 -14.30 6.58 5.12
CA PHE A 137 -13.63 7.38 4.09
C PHE A 137 -12.29 7.96 4.55
N ALA A 138 -12.15 8.19 5.86
CA ALA A 138 -10.88 8.59 6.48
C ALA A 138 -9.76 7.56 6.30
N ASN A 139 -10.09 6.28 6.04
CA ASN A 139 -9.11 5.25 5.71
C ASN A 139 -8.40 5.54 4.38
N PHE A 140 -9.15 5.89 3.33
CA PHE A 140 -8.55 6.27 2.04
C PHE A 140 -7.69 7.53 2.15
N TRP A 141 -8.07 8.45 3.03
CA TRP A 141 -7.20 9.58 3.37
C TRP A 141 -5.88 9.10 3.99
N ALA A 142 -5.97 8.25 5.01
CA ALA A 142 -4.80 7.72 5.70
C ALA A 142 -3.89 6.92 4.74
N TRP A 143 -4.42 5.97 3.98
CA TRP A 143 -3.67 5.17 3.00
C TRP A 143 -2.89 6.01 2.00
N PHE A 144 -3.52 7.07 1.46
CA PHE A 144 -2.85 7.99 0.56
C PHE A 144 -1.66 8.67 1.25
N TRP A 145 -1.88 9.25 2.43
CA TRP A 145 -0.87 10.01 3.15
C TRP A 145 0.22 9.15 3.79
N VAL A 146 -0.06 7.91 4.18
CA VAL A 146 0.94 6.94 4.67
C VAL A 146 2.01 6.74 3.61
N VAL A 147 1.61 6.39 2.39
CA VAL A 147 2.54 6.07 1.31
C VAL A 147 3.15 7.33 0.72
N PHE A 148 2.36 8.40 0.55
CA PHE A 148 2.86 9.70 0.09
C PHE A 148 3.96 10.23 1.04
N SER A 149 3.70 10.25 2.35
CA SER A 149 4.60 10.87 3.34
C SER A 149 5.90 10.07 3.53
N PHE A 150 5.82 8.75 3.50
CA PHE A 150 7.03 7.92 3.50
C PHE A 150 7.85 8.13 2.23
N SER A 151 7.19 8.12 1.05
CA SER A 151 7.85 8.31 -0.24
C SER A 151 8.52 9.68 -0.33
N ILE A 152 7.84 10.76 0.03
CA ILE A 152 8.46 12.11 0.05
C ILE A 152 9.62 12.17 1.04
N GLY A 153 9.47 11.59 2.23
CA GLY A 153 10.51 11.53 3.26
C GLY A 153 11.79 10.85 2.75
N TYR A 154 11.65 9.71 2.07
CA TYR A 154 12.78 9.01 1.45
C TYR A 154 13.45 9.85 0.34
N ARG A 155 12.64 10.57 -0.43
CA ARG A 155 13.09 11.35 -1.59
C ARG A 155 13.92 12.58 -1.22
N ILE A 156 13.81 13.10 0.01
CA ILE A 156 14.63 14.21 0.51
C ILE A 156 16.13 13.94 0.36
N PHE A 157 16.58 12.73 0.69
CA PHE A 157 18.00 12.38 0.69
C PHE A 157 18.40 11.32 -0.34
N SER A 158 17.46 10.65 -1.01
CA SER A 158 17.83 9.53 -1.89
C SER A 158 18.48 9.90 -3.23
N GLN A 159 18.45 11.19 -3.62
CA GLN A 159 19.29 11.70 -4.72
C GLN A 159 20.72 12.05 -4.31
N ARG A 160 21.04 12.03 -3.01
CA ARG A 160 22.41 12.19 -2.52
C ARG A 160 23.21 10.91 -2.74
N GLU A 161 24.52 10.98 -2.57
CA GLU A 161 25.42 9.83 -2.67
C GLU A 161 25.92 9.37 -1.30
N GLY A 162 26.48 8.16 -1.26
CA GLY A 162 27.10 7.59 -0.06
C GLY A 162 26.16 7.47 1.13
N LEU A 163 26.65 7.88 2.31
CA LEU A 163 25.96 7.69 3.59
C LEU A 163 24.58 8.37 3.65
N ALA A 164 24.40 9.49 2.97
CA ALA A 164 23.13 10.21 2.97
C ALA A 164 22.00 9.37 2.33
N ARG A 165 22.26 8.75 1.17
CA ARG A 165 21.28 7.87 0.54
C ARG A 165 21.11 6.55 1.29
N THR A 166 22.18 6.00 1.84
CA THR A 166 22.12 4.71 2.53
C THR A 166 21.42 4.81 3.88
N TRP A 167 21.68 5.85 4.67
CA TRP A 167 21.18 5.99 6.05
C TRP A 167 20.15 7.09 6.22
N LEU A 168 20.45 8.30 5.75
CA LEU A 168 19.56 9.45 5.99
C LEU A 168 18.24 9.31 5.24
N ALA A 169 18.23 8.77 4.01
CA ALA A 169 16.98 8.61 3.25
C ALA A 169 15.98 7.63 3.90
N PRO A 170 16.36 6.41 4.30
CA PRO A 170 15.46 5.54 5.07
C PRO A 170 15.00 6.16 6.41
N ILE A 171 15.90 6.81 7.15
CA ILE A 171 15.57 7.44 8.44
C ILE A 171 14.61 8.61 8.25
N SER A 172 14.85 9.46 7.24
CA SER A 172 13.96 10.57 6.92
C SER A 172 12.60 10.07 6.43
N ALA A 173 12.55 8.94 5.70
CA ALA A 173 11.30 8.29 5.32
C ALA A 173 10.46 7.90 6.53
N TYR A 174 11.08 7.29 7.54
CA TYR A 174 10.41 6.94 8.79
C TYR A 174 9.89 8.17 9.53
N ILE A 175 10.75 9.17 9.76
CA ILE A 175 10.40 10.37 10.54
C ILE A 175 9.34 11.21 9.82
N VAL A 176 9.57 11.56 8.55
CA VAL A 176 8.63 12.36 7.77
C VAL A 176 7.35 11.57 7.48
N GLY A 177 7.45 10.25 7.28
CA GLY A 177 6.30 9.36 7.16
C GLY A 177 5.38 9.45 8.37
N LEU A 178 5.92 9.27 9.58
CA LEU A 178 5.14 9.34 10.82
C LEU A 178 4.57 10.74 11.07
N LEU A 179 5.40 11.78 10.97
CA LEU A 179 4.92 13.15 11.18
C LEU A 179 3.85 13.55 10.15
N GLY A 180 4.04 13.13 8.90
CA GLY A 180 3.12 13.38 7.80
C GLY A 180 1.76 12.74 8.05
N VAL A 181 1.72 11.42 8.28
CA VAL A 181 0.44 10.72 8.49
C VAL A 181 -0.25 11.16 9.78
N LEU A 182 0.47 11.31 10.88
CA LEU A 182 -0.13 11.76 12.15
C LEU A 182 -0.65 13.19 12.03
N GLY A 183 0.09 14.07 11.35
CA GLY A 183 -0.33 15.45 11.09
C GLY A 183 -1.57 15.52 10.19
N THR A 184 -1.60 14.77 9.09
CA THR A 184 -2.75 14.78 8.17
C THR A 184 -3.97 14.09 8.77
N ASN A 185 -3.80 13.05 9.59
CA ASN A 185 -4.89 12.43 10.35
C ASN A 185 -5.41 13.35 11.44
N ALA A 186 -4.53 14.03 12.20
CA ALA A 186 -4.96 15.02 13.18
C ALA A 186 -5.73 16.18 12.51
N PHE A 187 -5.29 16.63 11.33
CA PHE A 187 -6.01 17.63 10.55
C PHE A 187 -7.42 17.16 10.16
N ILE A 188 -7.55 15.97 9.56
CA ILE A 188 -8.85 15.51 9.08
C ILE A 188 -9.82 15.19 10.22
N VAL A 189 -9.33 14.74 11.37
CA VAL A 189 -10.14 14.39 12.55
C VAL A 189 -10.50 15.61 13.38
N PHE A 190 -9.53 16.46 13.73
CA PHE A 190 -9.74 17.53 14.72
C PHE A 190 -10.00 18.91 14.12
N VAL A 191 -9.60 19.16 12.86
CA VAL A 191 -9.74 20.49 12.24
C VAL A 191 -10.88 20.53 11.24
N VAL A 192 -11.06 19.47 10.45
CA VAL A 192 -12.11 19.43 9.41
C VAL A 192 -13.45 18.99 10.02
N PRO A 193 -14.51 19.82 9.91
CA PRO A 193 -15.84 19.47 10.39
C PRO A 193 -16.41 18.21 9.73
N ASP A 194 -17.12 17.39 10.50
CA ASP A 194 -17.67 16.10 10.06
C ASP A 194 -18.52 16.22 8.78
N ASN A 195 -19.33 17.26 8.67
CA ASN A 195 -20.27 17.47 7.55
C ASN A 195 -19.57 17.74 6.20
N ILE A 196 -18.31 18.21 6.21
CA ILE A 196 -17.53 18.46 4.99
C ILE A 196 -16.36 17.48 4.81
N ARG A 197 -16.08 16.65 5.82
CA ARG A 197 -14.90 15.77 5.85
C ARG A 197 -14.80 14.88 4.60
N SER A 198 -15.87 14.18 4.24
CA SER A 198 -15.89 13.32 3.05
C SER A 198 -15.63 14.10 1.76
N GLY A 199 -16.11 15.35 1.67
CA GLY A 199 -15.84 16.24 0.54
C GLY A 199 -14.37 16.63 0.44
N VAL A 200 -13.73 16.98 1.55
CA VAL A 200 -12.29 17.30 1.61
C VAL A 200 -11.43 16.11 1.19
N ILE A 201 -11.76 14.90 1.68
CA ILE A 201 -11.09 13.66 1.30
C ILE A 201 -11.24 13.41 -0.20
N GLY A 202 -12.48 13.47 -0.71
CA GLY A 202 -12.78 13.27 -2.12
C GLY A 202 -12.04 14.25 -3.03
N ILE A 203 -12.04 15.54 -2.70
CA ILE A 203 -11.33 16.58 -3.47
C ILE A 203 -9.82 16.34 -3.48
N THR A 204 -9.23 15.92 -2.35
CA THR A 204 -7.80 15.68 -2.23
C THR A 204 -7.36 14.52 -3.13
N ILE A 205 -8.06 13.38 -3.04
CA ILE A 205 -7.77 12.19 -3.86
C ILE A 205 -8.07 12.48 -5.35
N ALA A 206 -9.18 13.16 -5.65
CA ALA A 206 -9.52 13.54 -7.02
C ALA A 206 -8.47 14.49 -7.62
N SER A 207 -7.94 15.43 -6.84
CA SER A 207 -6.87 16.34 -7.27
C SER A 207 -5.57 15.60 -7.54
N ALA A 208 -5.18 14.66 -6.65
CA ALA A 208 -4.04 13.78 -6.86
C ALA A 208 -4.18 12.99 -8.17
N LEU A 209 -5.35 12.39 -8.40
CA LEU A 209 -5.64 11.64 -9.62
C LEU A 209 -5.61 12.54 -10.85
N ALA A 210 -6.23 13.73 -10.79
CA ALA A 210 -6.25 14.70 -11.87
C ALA A 210 -4.83 15.16 -12.25
N ILE A 211 -3.94 15.36 -11.27
CA ILE A 211 -2.53 15.69 -11.52
C ILE A 211 -1.86 14.58 -12.34
N ILE A 212 -2.02 13.31 -11.95
CA ILE A 212 -1.41 12.18 -12.68
C ILE A 212 -2.01 12.03 -14.08
N ILE A 213 -3.34 12.11 -14.21
CA ILE A 213 -4.02 12.04 -15.50
C ILE A 213 -3.59 13.17 -16.43
N PHE A 214 -3.46 14.39 -15.92
CA PHE A 214 -3.02 15.55 -16.70
C PHE A 214 -1.56 15.41 -17.14
N LYS A 215 -0.69 14.90 -16.26
CA LYS A 215 0.73 14.68 -16.59
C LYS A 215 0.97 13.53 -17.58
N ARG A 216 0.02 12.58 -17.70
CA ARG A 216 0.10 11.42 -18.60
C ARG A 216 1.49 10.76 -18.61
N PRO A 217 2.01 10.33 -17.46
CA PRO A 217 3.37 9.84 -17.41
C PRO A 217 3.54 8.58 -18.23
N ALA A 218 4.64 8.50 -18.96
CA ALA A 218 5.07 7.23 -19.54
C ALA A 218 5.52 6.31 -18.41
N LEU A 219 4.81 5.19 -18.24
CA LEU A 219 5.11 4.19 -17.22
C LEU A 219 6.14 3.18 -17.74
N SER A 220 6.98 2.67 -16.83
CA SER A 220 8.06 1.72 -17.11
C SER A 220 8.96 2.17 -18.28
N GLN A 221 9.57 3.35 -18.15
CA GLN A 221 10.57 3.86 -19.10
C GLN A 221 11.91 3.15 -19.00
N ARG A 222 12.20 2.59 -17.83
CA ARG A 222 13.36 1.73 -17.56
C ARG A 222 12.87 0.37 -17.08
N PRO A 223 13.68 -0.70 -17.22
CA PRO A 223 13.35 -2.00 -16.66
C PRO A 223 13.00 -1.86 -15.17
N VAL A 224 11.83 -2.38 -14.80
CA VAL A 224 11.35 -2.43 -13.42
C VAL A 224 11.43 -3.86 -12.94
N ASP A 225 11.88 -4.06 -11.70
CA ASP A 225 11.87 -5.41 -11.14
C ASP A 225 10.42 -5.93 -11.00
N PRO A 226 10.17 -7.21 -11.29
CA PRO A 226 8.85 -7.83 -11.17
C PRO A 226 8.14 -7.62 -9.83
N ILE A 227 8.83 -7.30 -8.74
CA ILE A 227 8.18 -7.01 -7.45
C ILE A 227 7.13 -5.90 -7.53
N ALA A 228 7.32 -4.91 -8.42
CA ALA A 228 6.37 -3.83 -8.64
C ALA A 228 5.00 -4.37 -9.08
N PHE A 229 4.99 -5.47 -9.84
CA PHE A 229 3.78 -6.15 -10.25
C PHE A 229 3.29 -7.20 -9.24
N TRP A 230 4.20 -8.03 -8.71
CA TRP A 230 3.81 -9.17 -7.87
C TRP A 230 3.14 -8.76 -6.56
N VAL A 231 3.54 -7.64 -5.94
CA VAL A 231 2.91 -7.16 -4.71
C VAL A 231 1.42 -6.85 -4.92
N PRO A 232 1.02 -5.89 -5.79
CA PRO A 232 -0.40 -5.61 -6.02
C PRO A 232 -1.13 -6.81 -6.62
N PHE A 233 -0.48 -7.59 -7.50
CA PHE A 233 -1.11 -8.78 -8.10
C PHE A 233 -1.51 -9.81 -7.04
N LEU A 234 -0.59 -10.17 -6.13
CA LEU A 234 -0.85 -11.18 -5.11
C LEU A 234 -1.92 -10.72 -4.13
N THR A 235 -1.92 -9.43 -3.75
CA THR A 235 -2.96 -8.88 -2.88
C THR A 235 -4.33 -8.91 -3.54
N HIS A 236 -4.46 -8.42 -4.79
CA HIS A 236 -5.72 -8.46 -5.52
C HIS A 236 -6.21 -9.90 -5.78
N ALA A 237 -5.29 -10.81 -6.13
CA ALA A 237 -5.60 -12.21 -6.32
C ALA A 237 -6.12 -12.84 -5.02
N TYR A 238 -5.49 -12.55 -3.87
CA TYR A 238 -5.98 -13.01 -2.57
C TYR A 238 -7.40 -12.50 -2.30
N VAL A 239 -7.65 -11.19 -2.44
CA VAL A 239 -8.94 -10.57 -2.20
C VAL A 239 -10.04 -11.21 -3.06
N LEU A 240 -9.79 -11.36 -4.37
CA LEU A 240 -10.75 -11.94 -5.30
C LEU A 240 -10.99 -13.42 -5.01
N ILE A 241 -9.94 -14.22 -4.86
CA ILE A 241 -10.06 -15.67 -4.66
C ILE A 241 -10.73 -15.97 -3.30
N ALA A 242 -10.20 -15.41 -2.22
CA ALA A 242 -10.76 -15.62 -0.88
C ALA A 242 -12.18 -15.06 -0.78
N GLY A 243 -12.41 -13.87 -1.34
CA GLY A 243 -13.70 -13.21 -1.38
C GLY A 243 -14.76 -14.02 -2.13
N ILE A 244 -14.41 -14.62 -3.27
CA ILE A 244 -15.30 -15.50 -4.05
C ILE A 244 -15.60 -16.80 -3.29
N ILE A 245 -14.56 -17.46 -2.77
CA ILE A 245 -14.71 -18.74 -2.05
C ILE A 245 -15.59 -18.58 -0.80
N SER A 246 -15.42 -17.48 -0.07
CA SER A 246 -16.21 -17.19 1.13
C SER A 246 -17.61 -16.66 0.83
N GLY A 247 -17.87 -16.17 -0.39
CA GLY A 247 -19.11 -15.48 -0.74
C GLY A 247 -19.19 -14.02 -0.27
N TRP A 248 -18.21 -13.52 0.49
CA TRP A 248 -18.23 -12.14 1.01
C TRP A 248 -18.18 -11.09 -0.10
N ILE A 249 -17.46 -11.36 -1.19
CA ILE A 249 -17.27 -10.38 -2.26
C ILE A 249 -18.50 -10.21 -3.16
N VAL A 250 -19.46 -11.14 -3.10
CA VAL A 250 -20.70 -11.07 -3.89
C VAL A 250 -21.85 -10.43 -3.11
N SER A 251 -21.63 -10.04 -1.85
CA SER A 251 -22.64 -9.51 -0.94
C SER A 251 -22.10 -8.28 -0.16
N PRO A 252 -22.25 -7.05 -0.72
CA PRO A 252 -22.93 -6.72 -1.97
C PRO A 252 -22.09 -7.00 -3.23
N ILE A 253 -22.74 -7.22 -4.37
CA ILE A 253 -22.09 -7.52 -5.65
C ILE A 253 -21.13 -6.41 -6.13
N TYR A 254 -21.33 -5.18 -5.66
CA TYR A 254 -20.45 -4.06 -5.95
C TYR A 254 -19.01 -4.27 -5.47
N LEU A 255 -18.79 -5.07 -4.41
CA LEU A 255 -17.44 -5.42 -3.97
C LEU A 255 -16.70 -6.24 -5.03
N LEU A 256 -17.37 -7.19 -5.67
CA LEU A 256 -16.80 -7.95 -6.79
C LEU A 256 -16.49 -7.04 -7.98
N VAL A 257 -17.41 -6.13 -8.31
CA VAL A 257 -17.19 -5.18 -9.41
C VAL A 257 -15.97 -4.31 -9.13
N VAL A 258 -15.85 -3.73 -7.93
CA VAL A 258 -14.68 -2.91 -7.58
C VAL A 258 -13.41 -3.75 -7.55
N GLY A 259 -13.42 -4.93 -6.94
CA GLY A 259 -12.26 -5.83 -6.89
C GLY A 259 -11.74 -6.18 -8.28
N ILE A 260 -12.63 -6.52 -9.21
CA ILE A 260 -12.26 -6.81 -10.60
C ILE A 260 -11.71 -5.55 -11.29
N LEU A 261 -12.36 -4.39 -11.12
CA LEU A 261 -11.91 -3.14 -11.73
C LEU A 261 -10.52 -2.73 -11.23
N MET A 262 -10.28 -2.79 -9.93
CA MET A 262 -8.98 -2.47 -9.33
C MET A 262 -7.90 -3.45 -9.79
N PHE A 263 -8.24 -4.74 -9.88
CA PHE A 263 -7.30 -5.76 -10.38
C PHE A 263 -6.96 -5.57 -11.86
N ILE A 264 -7.95 -5.30 -12.71
CA ILE A 264 -7.72 -4.99 -14.14
C ILE A 264 -6.86 -3.74 -14.27
N LEU A 265 -7.13 -2.71 -13.47
CA LEU A 265 -6.32 -1.49 -13.47
C LEU A 265 -4.88 -1.79 -13.08
N ALA A 266 -4.66 -2.58 -12.02
CA ALA A 266 -3.32 -3.01 -11.61
C ALA A 266 -2.60 -3.78 -12.73
N ILE A 267 -3.25 -4.75 -13.38
CA ILE A 267 -2.69 -5.49 -14.51
C ILE A 267 -2.32 -4.56 -15.66
N ARG A 268 -3.20 -3.62 -16.02
CA ARG A 268 -2.97 -2.67 -17.13
C ARG A 268 -1.79 -1.74 -16.85
N LEU A 269 -1.70 -1.18 -15.64
CA LEU A 269 -0.59 -0.32 -15.25
C LEU A 269 0.76 -1.03 -15.35
N HIS A 270 0.79 -2.34 -15.05
CA HIS A 270 2.00 -3.16 -15.04
C HIS A 270 2.22 -3.95 -16.34
N GLY A 271 1.46 -3.67 -17.40
CA GLY A 271 1.46 -4.48 -18.64
C GLY A 271 2.84 -4.69 -19.28
N LYS A 272 3.71 -3.68 -19.29
CA LYS A 272 5.09 -3.81 -19.79
C LYS A 272 5.93 -4.76 -18.94
N ILE A 273 5.81 -4.69 -17.61
CA ILE A 273 6.52 -5.57 -16.68
C ILE A 273 6.06 -7.02 -16.88
N ILE A 274 4.76 -7.23 -17.09
CA ILE A 274 4.19 -8.55 -17.39
C ILE A 274 4.76 -9.11 -18.71
N GLN A 275 4.84 -8.29 -19.76
CA GLN A 275 5.45 -8.68 -21.04
C GLN A 275 6.90 -9.11 -20.86
N ASP A 276 7.67 -8.35 -20.07
CA ASP A 276 9.07 -8.67 -19.77
C ASP A 276 9.19 -10.01 -19.02
N ILE A 277 8.35 -10.26 -18.00
CA ILE A 277 8.31 -11.53 -17.26
C ILE A 277 8.02 -12.70 -18.22
N VAL A 278 6.99 -12.59 -19.05
CA VAL A 278 6.60 -13.64 -20.00
C VAL A 278 7.71 -13.89 -21.02
N SER A 279 8.38 -12.84 -21.50
CA SER A 279 9.48 -12.98 -22.46
C SER A 279 10.67 -13.76 -21.89
N ARG A 280 10.99 -13.57 -20.60
CA ARG A 280 12.06 -14.29 -19.89
C ARG A 280 11.72 -15.77 -19.68
N ILE A 281 10.45 -16.10 -19.43
CA ILE A 281 10.00 -17.50 -19.28
C ILE A 281 10.07 -18.24 -20.63
N LYS A 282 9.68 -17.57 -21.73
CA LYS A 282 9.70 -18.16 -23.08
C LYS A 282 11.10 -18.33 -23.67
N ARG A 283 12.10 -17.63 -23.13
CA ARG A 283 13.52 -17.80 -23.47
C ARG A 283 14.23 -18.45 -22.27
N PRO A 284 14.00 -19.74 -21.96
CA PRO A 284 14.90 -20.41 -21.03
C PRO A 284 16.30 -20.33 -21.64
N ALA A 285 17.26 -19.87 -20.83
CA ALA A 285 18.62 -19.64 -21.26
C ALA A 285 19.14 -20.85 -22.05
N LEU A 286 19.52 -20.62 -23.31
CA LEU A 286 20.50 -21.47 -23.97
C LEU A 286 21.81 -21.21 -23.22
N GLY A 287 22.05 -22.02 -22.19
CA GLY A 287 23.24 -22.02 -21.35
C GLY A 287 23.49 -23.44 -20.89
#